data_AF-A0AAW6ZCJ3-F1
#
_entry.id   AF-A0AAW6ZCJ3-F1
#
_cell.length_a   1.000
_cell.length_b   1.000
_cell.length_c   1.000
_cell.angle_alpha   90.00
_cell.angle_beta   90.00
_cell.angle_gamma   90.00
#
_symmetry.space_group_name_H-M   'P 1'
#
loop_
_entity.id
_entity.type
_entity.pdbx_description
1 polymer ?
#
loop_
_entity_poly.entity_id
_entity_poly.type
_entity_poly.pdbx_seq_one_letter_code
_entity_poly.pdbx_strand_id
1 'polypeptide(L)' 'MAYSADLRNKALNYYEQCKNISQTAATFNLSRNTLYLWIRLKKQTGSLKHQVT' A
#
# COMPACT_ATOMS: atom_id res chain seq x y z
N MET A 1 -13.96 8.64 -3.25
CA MET A 1 -12.84 9.10 -4.10
C MET A 1 -11.97 7.90 -4.43
N ALA A 2 -11.90 7.50 -5.70
CA ALA A 2 -11.02 6.41 -6.12
C ALA A 2 -9.62 6.99 -6.38
N TYR A 3 -8.62 6.51 -5.64
CA TYR A 3 -7.23 6.82 -5.93
C TYR A 3 -6.78 6.01 -7.16
N SER A 4 -5.90 6.58 -7.98
CA SER A 4 -5.35 5.86 -9.14
C SER A 4 -4.47 4.68 -8.68
N ALA A 5 -4.47 3.60 -9.47
CA ALA A 5 -3.64 2.43 -9.20
C ALA A 5 -2.13 2.78 -9.19
N ASP A 6 -1.73 3.74 -10.03
CA ASP A 6 -0.36 4.29 -10.07
C ASP A 6 0.05 4.90 -8.73
N LEU A 7 -0.80 5.76 -8.14
CA LEU A 7 -0.53 6.38 -6.84
C LEU A 7 -0.40 5.33 -5.75
N ARG A 8 -1.28 4.32 -5.75
CA ARG A 8 -1.22 3.20 -4.79
C ARG A 8 0.08 2.44 -4.89
N ASN A 9 0.53 2.12 -6.11
CA ASN A 9 1.78 1.38 -6.32
C ASN A 9 3.00 2.20 -5.91
N LYS A 10 3.05 3.48 -6.25
CA LYS A 10 4.14 4.39 -5.84
C LYS A 10 4.23 4.53 -4.32
N ALA A 11 3.10 4.73 -3.65
CA ALA A 11 3.04 4.86 -2.19
C ALA A 11 3.47 3.55 -1.49
N LEU A 12 3.01 2.40 -1.99
CA LEU A 12 3.42 1.10 -1.45
C LEU A 12 4.91 0.83 -1.69
N ASN A 13 5.46 1.16 -2.86
CA ASN A 13 6.90 0.99 -3.13
C ASN A 13 7.77 1.86 -2.21
N TYR A 14 7.38 3.13 -2.03
CA TYR A 14 8.06 4.03 -1.10
C TYR A 14 7.98 3.54 0.35
N TYR A 15 6.82 2.99 0.76
CA TYR A 15 6.67 2.36 2.06
C TYR A 15 7.61 1.16 2.25
N GLU A 16 7.82 0.31 1.25
CA GLU A 16 8.77 -0.83 1.36
C GLU A 16 10.22 -0.35 1.59
N GLN A 17 10.60 0.80 1.03
CA GLN A 17 11.94 1.39 1.19
C GLN A 17 12.14 2.03 2.57
N CYS A 18 11.19 2.86 3.01
CA CYS A 18 11.32 3.60 4.28
C CYS A 18 10.81 2.83 5.50
N LYS A 19 9.95 1.81 5.29
CA LYS A 19 9.18 1.08 6.31
C LYS A 19 8.43 1.98 7.29
N ASN A 20 8.14 3.22 6.89
CA ASN A 20 7.54 4.26 7.72
C ASN A 20 6.22 4.77 7.11
N ILE A 21 5.12 4.46 7.79
CA ILE A 21 3.75 4.81 7.36
C ILE A 21 3.52 6.31 7.44
N SER A 22 3.97 6.98 8.51
CA SER A 22 3.75 8.41 8.71
C SER A 22 4.48 9.24 7.66
N GLN A 23 5.73 8.86 7.37
CA GLN A 23 6.53 9.50 6.33
C GLN A 23 5.89 9.31 4.95
N THR A 24 5.52 8.07 4.60
CA THR A 24 4.86 7.79 3.32
C THR A 24 3.53 8.54 3.18
N ALA A 25 2.70 8.57 4.24
CA ALA A 25 1.44 9.30 4.23
C ALA A 25 1.65 10.81 3.98
N ALA A 26 2.65 11.41 4.63
CA ALA A 26 3.00 12.82 4.42
C ALA A 26 3.52 13.09 2.99
N THR A 27 4.39 12.23 2.46
CA THR A 27 4.97 12.38 1.10
C THR A 27 3.91 12.34 0.00
N PHE A 28 2.88 11.50 0.13
CA PHE A 28 1.82 11.35 -0.87
C PHE A 28 0.54 12.13 -0.53
N ASN A 29 0.56 12.93 0.54
CA ASN A 29 -0.60 13.64 1.09
C ASN A 29 -1.83 12.71 1.29
N LEU A 30 -1.57 11.51 1.81
CA LEU A 30 -2.56 10.47 2.05
C LEU A 30 -2.90 10.38 3.55
N SER A 31 -4.09 9.89 3.85
CA SER A 31 -4.40 9.50 5.22
C SER A 31 -3.62 8.23 5.59
N ARG A 32 -3.16 8.14 6.85
CA ARG A 32 -2.53 6.91 7.38
C ARG A 32 -3.46 5.70 7.24
N ASN A 33 -4.77 5.90 7.42
CA ASN A 33 -5.80 4.86 7.27
C ASN A 33 -5.84 4.29 5.85
N THR A 34 -5.75 5.15 4.83
CA THR A 34 -5.68 4.74 3.42
C THR A 34 -4.47 3.84 3.17
N LEU A 35 -3.31 4.25 3.68
CA LEU A 35 -2.07 3.48 3.52
C LEU A 35 -2.12 2.14 4.26
N TYR A 36 -2.68 2.11 5.48
CA TYR A 36 -2.93 0.87 6.22
C TYR A 36 -3.84 -0.10 5.46
N LEU A 37 -4.92 0.40 4.87
CA LEU A 37 -5.82 -0.39 4.02
C LEU A 37 -5.08 -1.00 2.85
N TRP A 38 -4.24 -0.23 2.16
CA TRP A 38 -3.47 -0.73 1.01
C TRP A 38 -2.42 -1.77 1.39
N ILE A 39 -1.72 -1.57 2.52
CA ILE A 39 -0.76 -2.55 3.06
C ILE A 39 -1.49 -3.83 3.46
N ARG A 40 -2.63 -3.73 4.17
CA ARG A 40 -3.44 -4.88 4.56
C ARG A 40 -3.96 -5.63 3.35
N LEU A 41 -4.48 -4.92 2.35
CA LEU A 41 -4.91 -5.51 1.08
C LEU A 41 -3.75 -6.24 0.41
N LYS A 42 -2.56 -5.62 0.29
CA LYS A 42 -1.36 -6.25 -0.31
C LYS A 42 -0.98 -7.54 0.43
N LYS A 43 -1.08 -7.56 1.77
CA LYS A 43 -0.85 -8.76 2.59
C LYS A 43 -1.94 -9.83 2.40
N GLN A 44 -3.20 -9.42 2.30
CA GLN A 44 -4.36 -10.33 2.13
C GLN A 44 -4.42 -10.94 0.73
N THR A 45 -4.19 -10.16 -0.31
CA THR A 45 -4.07 -10.65 -1.70
C THR A 45 -2.73 -11.33 -1.96
N GLY A 46 -1.99 -11.71 -0.90
CA GLY A 46 -0.61 -12.19 -0.93
C GLY A 46 -0.21 -12.73 -2.28
N SER A 47 0.67 -12.02 -3.00
CA SER A 47 1.23 -12.62 -4.22
C SER A 47 2.20 -13.72 -3.77
N LEU A 48 1.62 -14.87 -3.47
CA LEU A 48 2.20 -16.19 -3.33
C LEU A 48 1.04 -17.14 -3.65
N LYS A 49 0.95 -17.52 -4.93
CA LYS A 49 0.31 -18.76 -5.39
C LYS A 49 -0.91 -19.18 -4.56
N HIS A 50 -2.08 -18.63 -4.87
CA HIS A 50 -3.31 -19.39 -4.61
C HIS A 50 -3.33 -20.58 -5.59
N GLN A 51 -2.54 -21.61 -5.32
CA GLN A 51 -2.85 -22.94 -5.82
C GLN A 51 -4.01 -23.41 -4.96
N VAL A 52 -5.22 -23.20 -5.46
CA VAL A 52 -6.35 -24.03 -5.07
C VAL A 52 -5.95 -25.46 -5.42
N THR A 53 -5.74 -26.29 -4.40
CA THR A 53 -5.70 -27.75 -4.56
C THR A 53 -7.12 -28.26 -4.45
#